data_AF-A0A7C0UTG6-F1
#
_entry.id   AF-A0A7C0UTG6-F1
#
_cell.length_a   1.000
_cell.length_b   1.000
_cell.length_c   1.000
_cell.angle_alpha   90.00
_cell.angle_beta   90.00
_cell.angle_gamma   90.00
#
_symmetry.space_group_name_H-M   'P 1'
#
loop_
_entity.id
_entity.type
_entity.pdbx_description
1 polymer ?
#
loop_
_entity_poly.entity_id
_entity_poly.type
_entity_poly.pdbx_seq_one_letter_code
_entity_poly.pdbx_strand_id
1 'polypeptide(L)'
;GIANFENGCYAKMINIKKEKEPEIYDAVMHRDDWRKHGAIVENAMMYPNGKFDFSDSRLTQNSRASYPLTYLTNVKPSSRAGHPKTILFLTADANGVIPPVAKLNQNQAMLWFLMGYTSKLAGTETGIDEPVSVFSRFFGEPFMPRNPDVYATMLGEKMKKHRTNVYLINTGWTGGPYGVGERIDIDYTRAMVDAALTGKLEKVSYRRHPFFKVMVPEECPGVPSNLLWPRNTWKDKEKYDERAKKVAEDFRRHFEKAYGNKNIDEEIARECPGV
;
A
#
# COMPACT_ATOMS: atom_id res chain seq x y z
N GLY A 1 3.67 21.95 -6.37
CA GLY A 1 2.58 20.98 -6.58
C GLY A 1 3.16 19.63 -6.96
N ILE A 2 2.34 18.77 -7.57
CA ILE A 2 2.74 17.46 -8.10
C ILE A 2 2.60 17.44 -9.63
N ALA A 3 3.34 16.55 -10.28
CA ALA A 3 3.24 16.31 -11.72
C ALA A 3 3.39 14.82 -12.01
N ASN A 4 2.56 14.27 -12.91
CA ASN A 4 2.76 12.94 -13.44
C ASN A 4 3.92 12.95 -14.44
N PHE A 5 4.81 11.96 -14.35
CA PHE A 5 5.92 11.79 -15.30
C PHE A 5 5.50 10.99 -16.54
N GLU A 6 4.40 10.25 -16.45
CA GLU A 6 3.93 9.35 -17.48
C GLU A 6 2.68 9.90 -18.18
N ASN A 7 2.35 9.33 -19.35
CA ASN A 7 1.12 9.62 -20.11
C ASN A 7 0.24 8.37 -20.34
N GLY A 8 0.46 7.33 -19.53
CA GLY A 8 -0.26 6.08 -19.56
C GLY A 8 -0.27 5.40 -18.20
N CYS A 9 -0.79 4.18 -18.15
CA CYS A 9 -0.78 3.32 -16.99
C CYS A 9 -0.24 1.94 -17.35
N TYR A 10 0.47 1.32 -16.41
CA TYR A 10 0.95 -0.07 -16.51
C TYR A 10 0.32 -0.94 -15.43
N ALA A 11 -0.94 -1.32 -15.65
CA ALA A 11 -1.78 -1.97 -14.66
C ALA A 11 -1.53 -3.48 -14.56
N LYS A 12 -1.61 -4.03 -13.34
CA LYS A 12 -1.63 -5.47 -13.11
C LYS A 12 -3.01 -6.02 -13.49
N MET A 13 -3.03 -7.10 -14.25
CA MET A 13 -4.26 -7.65 -14.83
C MET A 13 -4.72 -8.95 -14.19
N ILE A 14 -3.84 -9.66 -13.46
CA ILE A 14 -4.23 -10.93 -12.83
C ILE A 14 -5.46 -10.74 -11.92
N ASN A 15 -6.46 -11.58 -12.11
CA ASN A 15 -7.73 -11.59 -11.37
C ASN A 15 -8.55 -10.29 -11.46
N ILE A 16 -8.27 -9.40 -12.42
CA ILE A 16 -9.10 -8.21 -12.65
C ILE A 16 -10.54 -8.63 -12.94
N LYS A 17 -11.50 -7.92 -12.34
CA LYS A 17 -12.93 -8.12 -12.59
C LYS A 17 -13.56 -6.79 -12.98
N LYS A 18 -14.32 -6.77 -14.07
CA LYS A 18 -14.99 -5.54 -14.54
C LYS A 18 -15.89 -4.94 -13.47
N GLU A 19 -16.53 -5.77 -12.66
CA GLU A 19 -17.44 -5.34 -11.59
C GLU A 19 -16.70 -4.63 -10.45
N LYS A 20 -15.43 -5.02 -10.19
CA LYS A 20 -14.60 -4.43 -9.15
C LYS A 20 -13.77 -3.26 -9.67
N GLU A 21 -13.24 -3.35 -10.88
CA GLU A 21 -12.26 -2.41 -11.45
C GLU A 21 -12.66 -1.96 -12.88
N PRO A 22 -13.86 -1.36 -13.06
CA PRO A 22 -14.41 -1.09 -14.40
C PRO A 22 -13.55 -0.16 -15.24
N GLU A 23 -12.99 0.90 -14.66
CA GLU A 23 -12.15 1.87 -15.39
C GLU A 23 -10.91 1.23 -16.03
N ILE A 24 -10.20 0.38 -15.27
CA ILE A 24 -9.00 -0.31 -15.77
C ILE A 24 -9.41 -1.38 -16.78
N TYR A 25 -10.47 -2.14 -16.48
CA TYR A 25 -10.96 -3.18 -17.38
C TYR A 25 -11.38 -2.58 -18.73
N ASP A 26 -12.18 -1.52 -18.72
CA ASP A 26 -12.67 -0.87 -19.93
C ASP A 26 -11.54 -0.14 -20.67
N ALA A 27 -10.57 0.46 -19.98
CA ALA A 27 -9.40 1.03 -20.65
C ALA A 27 -8.61 -0.01 -21.46
N VAL A 28 -8.59 -1.28 -21.02
CA VAL A 28 -7.88 -2.38 -21.71
C VAL A 28 -8.77 -3.13 -22.69
N MET A 29 -10.06 -3.27 -22.42
CA MET A 29 -10.99 -4.17 -23.13
C MET A 29 -12.08 -3.44 -23.91
N HIS A 30 -12.04 -2.10 -24.00
CA HIS A 30 -12.96 -1.34 -24.82
C HIS A 30 -12.92 -1.78 -26.29
N ARG A 31 -14.00 -1.53 -27.02
CA ARG A 31 -14.03 -1.79 -28.46
C ARG A 31 -13.58 -0.53 -29.20
N ASP A 32 -12.61 -0.70 -30.09
CA ASP A 32 -12.17 0.35 -31.02
C ASP A 32 -11.65 -0.28 -32.32
N ASP A 33 -11.39 0.56 -33.33
CA ASP A 33 -10.62 0.17 -34.50
C ASP A 33 -9.23 -0.33 -34.07
N TRP A 34 -8.79 -1.46 -34.63
CA TRP A 34 -7.54 -2.10 -34.21
C TRP A 34 -6.30 -1.22 -34.40
N ARG A 35 -6.34 -0.21 -35.29
CA ARG A 35 -5.26 0.77 -35.47
C ARG A 35 -5.25 1.86 -34.40
N LYS A 36 -6.32 1.97 -33.60
CA LYS A 36 -6.54 3.02 -32.60
C LYS A 36 -6.65 2.49 -31.16
N HIS A 37 -6.89 1.19 -30.99
CA HIS A 37 -7.10 0.55 -29.69
C HIS A 37 -5.96 0.79 -28.69
N GLY A 38 -4.70 0.80 -29.14
CA GLY A 38 -3.51 1.27 -28.40
C GLY A 38 -3.13 0.57 -27.08
N ALA A 39 -4.03 -0.19 -26.45
CA ALA A 39 -3.74 -0.97 -25.25
C ALA A 39 -2.97 -2.25 -25.59
N ILE A 40 -1.98 -2.58 -24.77
CA ILE A 40 -1.10 -3.75 -24.93
C ILE A 40 -1.29 -4.65 -23.71
N VAL A 41 -1.68 -5.91 -23.92
CA VAL A 41 -1.78 -6.92 -22.85
C VAL A 41 -0.53 -7.79 -22.86
N GLU A 42 0.09 -7.94 -21.70
CA GLU A 42 1.33 -8.68 -21.50
C GLU A 42 1.09 -9.90 -20.61
N ASN A 43 1.49 -11.09 -21.09
CA ASN A 43 1.52 -12.34 -20.33
C ASN A 43 0.17 -12.80 -19.73
N ALA A 44 -0.97 -12.40 -20.32
CA ALA A 44 -2.28 -12.98 -20.02
C ALA A 44 -2.65 -14.05 -21.06
N MET A 45 -3.31 -15.12 -20.63
CA MET A 45 -3.79 -16.16 -21.55
C MET A 45 -4.85 -15.57 -22.48
N MET A 46 -4.73 -15.83 -23.77
CA MET A 46 -5.72 -15.44 -24.78
C MET A 46 -6.24 -16.68 -25.50
N TYR A 47 -7.56 -16.80 -25.59
CA TYR A 47 -8.21 -17.86 -26.36
C TYR A 47 -8.23 -17.53 -27.86
N PRO A 48 -8.41 -18.52 -28.75
CA PRO A 48 -8.47 -18.28 -30.21
C PRO A 48 -9.56 -17.29 -30.66
N ASN A 49 -10.59 -17.07 -29.83
CA ASN A 49 -11.64 -16.09 -30.08
C ASN A 49 -11.28 -14.66 -29.61
N GLY A 50 -10.04 -14.42 -29.18
CA GLY A 50 -9.55 -13.12 -28.73
C GLY A 50 -9.93 -12.76 -27.28
N LYS A 51 -10.61 -13.64 -26.55
CA LYS A 51 -10.93 -13.41 -25.13
C LYS A 51 -9.69 -13.66 -24.26
N PHE A 52 -9.38 -12.73 -23.36
CA PHE A 52 -8.39 -12.95 -22.31
C PHE A 52 -8.98 -13.72 -21.12
N ASP A 53 -8.21 -14.66 -20.59
CA ASP A 53 -8.41 -15.21 -19.24
C ASP A 53 -7.42 -14.53 -18.30
N PHE A 54 -7.90 -13.53 -17.58
CA PHE A 54 -7.11 -12.81 -16.58
C PHE A 54 -6.96 -13.56 -15.25
N SER A 55 -7.63 -14.71 -15.07
CA SER A 55 -7.42 -15.56 -13.89
C SER A 55 -6.32 -16.60 -14.12
N ASP A 56 -5.90 -16.80 -15.37
CA ASP A 56 -4.84 -17.72 -15.72
C ASP A 56 -3.46 -17.16 -15.34
N SER A 57 -2.77 -17.90 -14.48
CA SER A 57 -1.43 -17.55 -14.00
C SER A 57 -0.35 -18.53 -14.45
N ARG A 58 -0.59 -19.35 -15.48
CA ARG A 58 0.36 -20.40 -15.90
C ARG A 58 1.68 -19.81 -16.39
N LEU A 59 1.66 -18.64 -17.03
CA LEU A 59 2.87 -17.91 -17.43
C LEU A 59 3.45 -17.12 -16.26
N THR A 60 2.60 -16.37 -15.53
CA THR A 60 3.04 -15.50 -14.44
C THR A 60 1.86 -15.00 -13.60
N GLN A 61 2.12 -14.69 -12.33
CA GLN A 61 1.22 -13.95 -11.44
C GLN A 61 1.28 -12.42 -11.66
N ASN A 62 2.09 -11.95 -12.62
CA ASN A 62 2.29 -10.54 -12.95
C ASN A 62 1.90 -10.23 -14.40
N SER A 63 0.76 -10.74 -14.86
CA SER A 63 0.19 -10.29 -16.13
C SER A 63 -0.16 -8.80 -16.05
N ARG A 64 0.04 -8.07 -17.15
CA ARG A 64 0.00 -6.60 -17.19
C ARG A 64 -0.75 -6.08 -18.41
N ALA A 65 -1.16 -4.83 -18.35
CA ALA A 65 -1.59 -4.08 -19.51
C ALA A 65 -1.04 -2.66 -19.48
N SER A 66 -0.59 -2.18 -20.64
CA SER A 66 -0.21 -0.78 -20.87
C SER A 66 -1.28 -0.08 -21.68
N TYR A 67 -1.72 1.10 -21.26
CA TYR A 67 -2.71 1.90 -21.99
C TYR A 67 -2.52 3.40 -21.74
N PRO A 68 -2.83 4.27 -22.73
CA PRO A 68 -2.87 5.73 -22.56
C PRO A 68 -3.85 6.20 -21.48
N LEU A 69 -3.51 7.30 -20.78
CA LEU A 69 -4.40 7.90 -19.78
C LEU A 69 -5.75 8.33 -20.36
N THR A 70 -5.79 8.64 -21.66
CA THR A 70 -7.00 9.07 -22.38
C THR A 70 -8.09 8.00 -22.47
N TYR A 71 -7.79 6.75 -22.11
CA TYR A 71 -8.79 5.66 -22.08
C TYR A 71 -9.56 5.59 -20.76
N LEU A 72 -9.09 6.30 -19.73
CA LEU A 72 -9.81 6.44 -18.46
C LEU A 72 -10.86 7.56 -18.58
N THR A 73 -12.01 7.39 -17.94
CA THR A 73 -13.12 8.36 -18.07
C THR A 73 -12.93 9.60 -17.20
N ASN A 74 -12.19 9.45 -16.09
CA ASN A 74 -11.99 10.51 -15.10
C ASN A 74 -10.50 10.82 -14.90
N VAL A 75 -9.91 11.49 -15.88
CA VAL A 75 -8.53 11.99 -15.83
C VAL A 75 -8.48 13.50 -15.92
N LYS A 76 -7.51 14.09 -15.22
CA LYS A 76 -7.27 15.52 -15.32
C LYS A 76 -6.58 15.81 -16.67
N PRO A 77 -7.07 16.79 -17.46
CA PRO A 77 -6.43 17.16 -18.74
C PRO A 77 -4.96 17.60 -18.57
N SER A 78 -4.65 18.27 -17.46
CA SER A 78 -3.26 18.58 -17.09
C SER A 78 -2.68 17.49 -16.21
N SER A 79 -1.50 16.98 -16.55
CA SER A 79 -0.70 16.06 -15.70
C SER A 79 -0.09 16.73 -14.46
N ARG A 80 -0.69 17.80 -13.92
CA ARG A 80 -0.17 18.59 -12.78
C ARG A 80 -1.27 18.95 -11.79
N ALA A 81 -0.92 19.06 -10.52
CA ALA A 81 -1.84 19.46 -9.45
C ALA A 81 -1.15 20.32 -8.37
N GLY A 82 -1.95 20.80 -7.41
CA GLY A 82 -1.47 21.53 -6.24
C GLY A 82 -0.60 20.69 -5.30
N HIS A 83 -0.32 21.22 -4.11
CA HIS A 83 0.38 20.45 -3.08
C HIS A 83 -0.56 19.45 -2.40
N PRO A 84 -0.10 18.23 -2.07
CA PRO A 84 -0.95 17.21 -1.46
C PRO A 84 -1.35 17.65 -0.05
N LYS A 85 -2.66 17.63 0.22
CA LYS A 85 -3.19 17.79 1.59
C LYS A 85 -3.10 16.50 2.40
N THR A 86 -3.16 15.36 1.70
CA THR A 86 -3.08 14.02 2.29
C THR A 86 -2.11 13.17 1.47
N ILE A 87 -1.27 12.39 2.15
CA ILE A 87 -0.42 11.32 1.59
C ILE A 87 -0.88 10.00 2.19
N LEU A 88 -0.93 8.96 1.37
CA LEU A 88 -1.25 7.60 1.79
C LEU A 88 -0.02 6.72 1.55
N PHE A 89 0.42 6.02 2.59
CA PHE A 89 1.37 4.92 2.45
C PHE A 89 0.58 3.62 2.39
N LEU A 90 0.79 2.85 1.32
CA LEU A 90 0.15 1.56 1.16
C LEU A 90 1.14 0.48 1.58
N THR A 91 0.71 -0.40 2.48
CA THR A 91 1.46 -1.60 2.84
C THR A 91 0.58 -2.81 2.56
N ALA A 92 1.16 -3.91 2.07
CA ALA A 92 0.47 -5.18 1.94
C ALA A 92 1.01 -6.11 3.02
N ASP A 93 0.50 -5.98 4.25
CA ASP A 93 0.95 -6.81 5.36
C ASP A 93 0.31 -8.20 5.27
N ALA A 94 1.13 -9.20 4.93
CA ALA A 94 0.71 -10.59 4.88
C ALA A 94 0.81 -11.29 6.26
N ASN A 95 1.34 -10.63 7.29
CA ASN A 95 1.31 -11.13 8.65
C ASN A 95 -0.04 -10.88 9.33
N GLY A 96 -0.82 -9.92 8.87
CA GLY A 96 -2.17 -9.62 9.36
C GLY A 96 -2.20 -8.86 10.68
N VAL A 97 -1.16 -8.07 10.97
CA VAL A 97 -0.96 -7.39 12.27
C VAL A 97 -1.00 -5.87 12.18
N ILE A 98 -0.73 -5.29 11.01
CA ILE A 98 -0.82 -3.84 10.79
C ILE A 98 -2.30 -3.41 10.71
N PRO A 99 -2.72 -2.35 11.43
CA PRO A 99 -4.08 -1.82 11.35
C PRO A 99 -4.51 -1.47 9.92
N PRO A 100 -5.79 -1.67 9.55
CA PRO A 100 -6.30 -1.33 8.22
C PRO A 100 -6.06 0.14 7.81
N VAL A 101 -6.18 1.05 8.78
CA VAL A 101 -5.85 2.47 8.62
C VAL A 101 -5.23 3.00 9.90
N ALA A 102 -4.21 3.84 9.77
CA ALA A 102 -3.64 4.58 10.89
C ALA A 102 -3.20 5.98 10.44
N LYS A 103 -3.39 6.97 11.32
CA LYS A 103 -2.84 8.31 11.16
C LYS A 103 -1.40 8.31 11.67
N LEU A 104 -0.50 8.88 10.88
CA LEU A 104 0.90 9.02 11.24
C LEU A 104 1.19 10.48 11.63
N ASN A 105 1.93 10.67 12.72
CA ASN A 105 2.59 11.95 12.96
C ASN A 105 3.74 12.15 11.96
N GLN A 106 4.39 13.31 11.98
CA GLN A 106 5.46 13.62 11.03
C GLN A 106 6.65 12.65 11.15
N ASN A 107 7.11 12.35 12.37
CA ASN A 107 8.26 11.48 12.61
C ASN A 107 7.96 10.02 12.24
N GLN A 108 6.74 9.57 12.53
CA GLN A 108 6.22 8.27 12.07
C GLN A 108 6.17 8.22 10.55
N ALA A 109 5.64 9.24 9.88
CA ALA A 109 5.62 9.25 8.42
C ALA A 109 7.03 9.17 7.82
N MET A 110 8.00 9.88 8.39
CA MET A 110 9.39 9.77 7.96
C MET A 110 9.99 8.39 8.17
N LEU A 111 9.74 7.78 9.33
CA LEU A 111 10.15 6.41 9.61
C LEU A 111 9.52 5.42 8.62
N TRP A 112 8.20 5.44 8.47
CA TRP A 112 7.48 4.53 7.57
C TRP A 112 7.92 4.71 6.12
N PHE A 113 8.26 5.94 5.70
CA PHE A 113 8.85 6.20 4.40
C PHE A 113 10.26 5.60 4.25
N LEU A 114 11.13 5.74 5.26
CA LEU A 114 12.46 5.13 5.26
C LEU A 114 12.41 3.59 5.30
N MET A 115 11.49 3.02 6.06
CA MET A 115 11.34 1.58 6.21
C MET A 115 10.68 0.96 4.97
N GLY A 116 9.66 1.62 4.41
CA GLY A 116 8.93 1.14 3.23
C GLY A 116 8.45 -0.31 3.38
N TYR A 117 7.77 -0.59 4.50
CA TYR A 117 7.37 -1.92 4.88
C TYR A 117 6.27 -2.50 3.96
N THR A 118 6.45 -3.75 3.56
CA THR A 118 5.49 -4.62 2.89
C THR A 118 5.77 -6.07 3.28
N SER A 119 5.06 -7.04 2.70
CA SER A 119 5.35 -8.46 2.91
C SER A 119 5.47 -9.22 1.59
N LYS A 120 6.28 -10.29 1.60
CA LYS A 120 6.23 -11.34 0.59
C LYS A 120 5.27 -12.44 1.03
N LEU A 121 4.51 -12.98 0.07
CA LEU A 121 3.56 -14.06 0.33
C LEU A 121 4.29 -15.40 0.46
N ALA A 122 3.80 -16.25 1.36
CA ALA A 122 4.26 -17.63 1.43
C ALA A 122 3.91 -18.38 0.14
N GLY A 123 4.82 -19.24 -0.33
CA GLY A 123 4.63 -20.05 -1.54
C GLY A 123 4.78 -19.34 -2.89
N THR A 124 5.03 -18.02 -2.93
CA THR A 124 5.31 -17.31 -4.21
C THR A 124 6.80 -17.28 -4.57
N GLU A 125 7.69 -17.63 -3.63
CA GLU A 125 9.12 -17.80 -3.84
C GLU A 125 9.57 -19.13 -3.19
N THR A 126 10.48 -19.84 -3.83
CA THR A 126 10.99 -21.14 -3.37
C THR A 126 11.59 -21.02 -1.96
N GLY A 127 11.06 -21.77 -0.99
CA GLY A 127 11.57 -21.81 0.39
C GLY A 127 10.92 -20.85 1.39
N ILE A 128 9.82 -20.18 1.04
CA ILE A 128 9.06 -19.33 1.96
C ILE A 128 7.77 -20.03 2.41
N ASP A 129 7.80 -20.60 3.62
CA ASP A 129 6.65 -21.30 4.24
C ASP A 129 5.73 -20.38 5.07
N GLU A 130 6.24 -19.22 5.51
CA GLU A 130 5.47 -18.18 6.23
C GLU A 130 5.66 -16.80 5.58
N PRO A 131 4.69 -15.87 5.73
CA PRO A 131 4.87 -14.48 5.32
C PRO A 131 6.14 -13.85 5.92
N VAL A 132 6.91 -13.16 5.07
CA VAL A 132 8.16 -12.51 5.47
C VAL A 132 8.04 -11.00 5.33
N SER A 133 8.44 -10.29 6.37
CA SER A 133 8.60 -8.83 6.39
C SER A 133 9.62 -8.39 5.35
N VAL A 134 9.23 -7.48 4.45
CA VAL A 134 10.12 -6.87 3.46
C VAL A 134 10.12 -5.37 3.62
N PHE A 135 11.31 -4.79 3.53
CA PHE A 135 11.53 -3.37 3.68
C PHE A 135 12.15 -2.87 2.39
N SER A 136 11.42 -2.03 1.67
CA SER A 136 11.88 -1.38 0.45
C SER A 136 11.76 0.10 0.65
N ARG A 137 12.85 0.74 1.09
CA ARG A 137 12.87 2.17 1.42
C ARG A 137 12.17 3.00 0.35
N PHE A 138 11.39 3.97 0.80
CA PHE A 138 10.59 4.88 -0.04
C PHE A 138 9.48 4.19 -0.84
N PHE A 139 9.16 2.94 -0.51
CA PHE A 139 8.26 2.08 -1.26
C PHE A 139 8.71 1.87 -2.73
N GLY A 140 10.01 2.03 -2.99
CA GLY A 140 10.55 2.08 -4.36
C GLY A 140 12.07 1.99 -4.44
N GLU A 141 12.71 1.32 -3.47
CA GLU A 141 14.17 1.24 -3.35
C GLU A 141 14.94 0.98 -4.66
N PRO A 142 14.50 0.06 -5.56
CA PRO A 142 15.23 -0.22 -6.80
C PRO A 142 15.38 0.97 -7.75
N PHE A 143 14.57 2.02 -7.59
CA PHE A 143 14.48 3.17 -8.50
C PHE A 143 15.04 4.46 -7.90
N MET A 144 15.74 4.37 -6.77
CA MET A 144 16.12 5.53 -5.95
C MET A 144 17.64 5.78 -6.04
N PRO A 145 18.14 6.55 -7.03
CA PRO A 145 19.57 6.68 -7.32
C PRO A 145 20.37 7.54 -6.33
N ARG A 146 19.73 8.10 -5.29
CA ARG A 146 20.37 9.02 -4.32
C ARG A 146 20.36 8.38 -2.94
N ASN A 147 21.16 8.96 -2.04
CA ASN A 147 21.20 8.51 -0.67
C ASN A 147 19.86 8.73 0.05
N PRO A 148 19.53 7.88 1.06
CA PRO A 148 18.24 7.93 1.73
C PRO A 148 17.87 9.27 2.38
N ASP A 149 18.85 9.94 2.96
CA ASP A 149 18.73 11.24 3.63
C ASP A 149 18.19 12.33 2.70
N VAL A 150 18.55 12.29 1.41
CA VAL A 150 18.09 13.25 0.41
C VAL A 150 16.58 13.15 0.22
N TYR A 151 16.05 11.95 -0.04
CA TYR A 151 14.62 11.76 -0.26
C TYR A 151 13.80 12.00 1.00
N ALA A 152 14.30 11.54 2.16
CA ALA A 152 13.66 11.78 3.44
C ALA A 152 13.57 13.28 3.74
N THR A 153 14.68 14.03 3.62
CA THR A 153 14.69 15.48 3.84
C THR A 153 13.71 16.19 2.91
N MET A 154 13.73 15.87 1.61
CA MET A 154 12.82 16.47 0.63
C MET A 154 11.35 16.23 0.98
N LEU A 155 10.97 15.01 1.38
CA LEU A 155 9.59 14.72 1.76
C LEU A 155 9.20 15.44 3.06
N GLY A 156 10.06 15.37 4.08
CA GLY A 156 9.81 15.99 5.40
C GLY A 156 9.62 17.51 5.31
N GLU A 157 10.47 18.21 4.55
CA GLU A 157 10.34 19.65 4.33
C GLU A 157 9.02 20.01 3.63
N LYS A 158 8.62 19.25 2.60
CA LYS A 158 7.37 19.48 1.87
C LYS A 158 6.16 19.23 2.76
N MET A 159 6.15 18.13 3.52
CA MET A 159 5.07 17.82 4.44
C MET A 159 4.91 18.90 5.51
N LYS A 160 6.01 19.35 6.14
CA LYS A 160 6.00 20.43 7.13
C LYS A 160 5.49 21.74 6.54
N LYS A 161 6.02 22.14 5.38
CA LYS A 161 5.65 23.38 4.70
C LYS A 161 4.17 23.41 4.31
N HIS A 162 3.61 22.29 3.90
CA HIS A 162 2.24 22.21 3.37
C HIS A 162 1.23 21.62 4.35
N ARG A 163 1.65 21.31 5.59
CA ARG A 163 0.80 20.71 6.64
C ARG A 163 0.05 19.48 6.14
N THR A 164 0.76 18.61 5.43
CA THR A 164 0.20 17.42 4.79
C THR A 164 -0.10 16.35 5.84
N ASN A 165 -1.34 15.86 5.87
CA ASN A 165 -1.72 14.69 6.67
C ASN A 165 -1.17 13.40 6.05
N VAL A 166 -0.76 12.44 6.87
CA VAL A 166 -0.28 11.13 6.38
C VAL A 166 -1.06 10.01 7.05
N TYR A 167 -1.51 9.06 6.23
CA TYR A 167 -2.14 7.83 6.68
C TYR A 167 -1.40 6.61 6.14
N LEU A 168 -1.27 5.60 6.97
CA LEU A 168 -0.90 4.25 6.57
C LEU A 168 -2.18 3.46 6.29
N ILE A 169 -2.24 2.79 5.15
CA ILE A 169 -3.35 1.92 4.75
C ILE A 169 -2.80 0.51 4.52
N ASN A 170 -3.29 -0.46 5.29
CA ASN A 170 -3.00 -1.86 5.05
C ASN A 170 -3.97 -2.41 3.99
N THR A 171 -3.40 -2.83 2.86
CA THR A 171 -4.06 -3.45 1.70
C THR A 171 -3.79 -4.95 1.61
N GLY A 172 -3.17 -5.49 2.65
CA GLY A 172 -2.85 -6.89 2.85
C GLY A 172 -3.94 -7.62 3.62
N TRP A 173 -3.56 -8.32 4.68
CA TRP A 173 -4.40 -9.29 5.38
C TRP A 173 -4.87 -8.80 6.75
N THR A 174 -5.93 -9.44 7.22
CA THR A 174 -6.47 -9.32 8.57
C THR A 174 -6.97 -10.69 9.05
N GLY A 175 -7.27 -10.81 10.35
CA GLY A 175 -7.79 -12.04 10.95
C GLY A 175 -6.81 -13.21 11.09
N GLY A 176 -5.57 -13.03 10.63
CA GLY A 176 -4.50 -14.01 10.65
C GLY A 176 -3.44 -13.69 9.59
N PRO A 177 -2.30 -14.40 9.58
CA PRO A 177 -1.36 -14.32 8.47
C PRO A 177 -1.96 -14.91 7.19
N TYR A 178 -1.35 -14.64 6.04
CA TYR A 178 -1.69 -15.28 4.77
C TYR A 178 -1.78 -16.81 4.93
N GLY A 179 -2.82 -17.41 4.35
CA GLY A 179 -3.17 -18.83 4.51
C GLY A 179 -4.13 -19.14 5.67
N VAL A 180 -4.27 -18.22 6.64
CA VAL A 180 -5.22 -18.34 7.77
C VAL A 180 -6.22 -17.20 7.78
N GLY A 181 -5.73 -15.97 7.65
CA GLY A 181 -6.53 -14.76 7.53
C GLY A 181 -7.01 -14.52 6.10
N GLU A 182 -7.73 -13.42 5.93
CA GLU A 182 -8.25 -13.00 4.64
C GLU A 182 -7.67 -11.65 4.24
N ARG A 183 -7.61 -11.40 2.94
CA ARG A 183 -7.20 -10.09 2.43
C ARG A 183 -8.29 -9.08 2.73
N ILE A 184 -7.92 -7.89 3.20
CA ILE A 184 -8.88 -6.80 3.48
C ILE A 184 -9.67 -6.51 2.20
N ASP A 185 -11.00 -6.48 2.30
CA ASP A 185 -11.85 -6.21 1.15
C ASP A 185 -11.50 -4.85 0.54
N ILE A 186 -11.47 -4.81 -0.79
CA ILE A 186 -11.17 -3.61 -1.56
C ILE A 186 -12.19 -2.50 -1.28
N ASP A 187 -13.45 -2.84 -0.97
CA ASP A 187 -14.48 -1.86 -0.67
C ASP A 187 -14.25 -1.18 0.69
N TYR A 188 -13.77 -1.93 1.69
CA TYR A 188 -13.30 -1.32 2.95
C TYR A 188 -12.06 -0.47 2.73
N THR A 189 -11.12 -0.93 1.90
CA THR A 189 -9.93 -0.14 1.55
C THR A 189 -10.33 1.19 0.90
N ARG A 190 -11.28 1.17 -0.05
CA ARG A 190 -11.84 2.36 -0.70
C ARG A 190 -12.51 3.30 0.29
N ALA A 191 -13.30 2.77 1.23
CA ALA A 191 -13.94 3.57 2.27
C ALA A 191 -12.90 4.27 3.17
N MET A 192 -11.82 3.58 3.56
CA MET A 192 -10.72 4.18 4.35
C MET A 192 -9.97 5.25 3.55
N VAL A 193 -9.69 4.99 2.26
CA VAL A 193 -9.04 5.96 1.36
C VAL A 193 -9.91 7.19 1.19
N ASP A 194 -11.21 7.03 0.92
CA ASP A 194 -12.15 8.15 0.83
C ASP A 194 -12.19 8.95 2.13
N ALA A 195 -12.30 8.28 3.28
CA ALA A 195 -12.34 8.93 4.58
C ALA A 195 -11.07 9.73 4.89
N ALA A 196 -9.90 9.22 4.49
CA ALA A 196 -8.63 9.92 4.63
C ALA A 196 -8.50 11.14 3.68
N LEU A 197 -8.94 10.99 2.42
CA LEU A 197 -8.84 12.04 1.40
C LEU A 197 -9.87 13.17 1.59
N THR A 198 -11.06 12.83 2.10
CA THR A 198 -12.15 13.79 2.34
C THR A 198 -12.10 14.44 3.73
N GLY A 199 -11.12 14.07 4.56
CA GLY A 199 -10.92 14.64 5.90
C GLY A 199 -11.86 14.09 6.97
N LYS A 200 -12.67 13.06 6.67
CA LYS A 200 -13.58 12.41 7.64
C LYS A 200 -12.83 11.81 8.83
N LEU A 201 -11.56 11.43 8.64
CA LEU A 201 -10.71 10.94 9.72
C LEU A 201 -10.03 12.05 10.55
N GLU A 202 -10.14 13.33 10.20
CA GLU A 202 -9.36 14.37 10.90
C GLU A 202 -9.76 14.57 12.37
N LYS A 203 -11.04 14.36 12.70
CA LYS A 203 -11.65 14.70 14.00
C LYS A 203 -12.20 13.51 14.77
N VAL A 204 -11.89 12.28 14.36
CA VAL A 204 -12.29 11.08 15.10
C VAL A 204 -11.38 10.84 16.31
N SER A 205 -11.85 10.03 17.26
CA SER A 205 -11.01 9.53 18.35
C SER A 205 -10.00 8.51 17.83
N TYR A 206 -8.80 8.53 18.41
CA TYR A 206 -7.71 7.65 18.04
C TYR A 206 -7.16 6.91 19.26
N ARG A 207 -6.75 5.67 19.04
CA ARG A 207 -6.01 4.86 20.00
C ARG A 207 -4.63 4.50 19.46
N ARG A 208 -3.62 4.68 20.30
CA ARG A 208 -2.23 4.32 19.95
C ARG A 208 -2.07 2.80 19.90
N HIS A 209 -1.51 2.28 18.81
CA HIS A 209 -1.21 0.86 18.67
C HIS A 209 -0.02 0.46 19.56
N PRO A 210 -0.13 -0.60 20.39
CA PRO A 210 0.90 -0.92 21.38
C PRO A 210 2.24 -1.36 20.75
N PHE A 211 2.20 -2.08 19.62
CA PHE A 211 3.41 -2.61 18.97
C PHE A 211 4.04 -1.66 17.95
N PHE A 212 3.21 -0.88 17.25
CA PHE A 212 3.64 -0.11 16.08
C PHE A 212 3.57 1.41 16.31
N LYS A 213 3.12 1.84 17.50
CA LYS A 213 3.06 3.24 17.95
C LYS A 213 2.18 4.19 17.12
N VAL A 214 1.62 3.72 16.00
CA VAL A 214 0.71 4.47 15.10
C VAL A 214 -0.65 4.74 15.74
N MET A 215 -1.37 5.76 15.25
CA MET A 215 -2.68 6.14 15.77
C MET A 215 -3.79 5.51 14.94
N VAL A 216 -4.52 4.56 15.50
CA VAL A 216 -5.64 3.86 14.85
C VAL A 216 -6.94 4.58 15.17
N PRO A 217 -7.79 4.94 14.19
CA PRO A 217 -9.08 5.56 14.47
C PRO A 217 -10.02 4.54 15.13
N GLU A 218 -10.83 4.98 16.09
CA GLU A 218 -11.84 4.13 16.73
C GLU A 218 -13.05 3.89 15.81
N GLU A 219 -13.24 4.74 14.79
CA GLU A 219 -14.29 4.64 13.79
C GLU A 219 -13.83 5.13 12.41
N CYS A 220 -14.39 4.53 11.35
CA CYS A 220 -14.21 4.97 9.98
C CYS A 220 -15.52 4.70 9.20
N PRO A 221 -16.14 5.71 8.58
CA PRO A 221 -17.39 5.52 7.84
C PRO A 221 -17.27 4.43 6.78
N GLY A 222 -18.26 3.52 6.73
CA GLY A 222 -18.28 2.41 5.77
C GLY A 222 -17.36 1.23 6.11
N VAL A 223 -16.73 1.24 7.29
CA VAL A 223 -15.83 0.17 7.75
C VAL A 223 -16.27 -0.31 9.13
N PRO A 224 -16.47 -1.63 9.33
CA PRO A 224 -16.79 -2.17 10.65
C PRO A 224 -15.71 -1.82 11.70
N SER A 225 -16.09 -1.26 12.85
CA SER A 225 -15.12 -0.84 13.88
C SER A 225 -14.29 -2.00 14.44
N ASN A 226 -14.82 -3.23 14.42
CA ASN A 226 -14.05 -4.42 14.81
C ASN A 226 -12.86 -4.67 13.88
N LEU A 227 -12.96 -4.31 12.59
CA LEU A 227 -11.90 -4.48 11.59
C LEU A 227 -10.74 -3.51 11.85
N LEU A 228 -11.03 -2.28 12.30
CA LEU A 228 -10.04 -1.21 12.50
C LEU A 228 -8.94 -1.60 13.48
N TRP A 229 -9.27 -2.46 14.46
CA TRP A 229 -8.29 -2.98 15.39
C TRP A 229 -7.97 -4.46 15.09
N PRO A 230 -6.83 -4.78 14.46
CA PRO A 230 -6.58 -6.10 13.87
C PRO A 230 -6.58 -7.23 14.90
N ARG A 231 -6.23 -6.96 16.17
CA ARG A 231 -6.36 -7.95 17.26
C ARG A 231 -7.78 -8.49 17.43
N ASN A 232 -8.81 -7.72 17.07
CA ASN A 232 -10.20 -8.12 17.20
C ASN A 232 -10.66 -9.10 16.11
N THR A 233 -9.96 -9.15 14.98
CA THR A 233 -10.31 -10.07 13.88
C THR A 233 -9.64 -11.43 14.02
N TRP A 234 -8.60 -11.54 14.84
CA TRP A 234 -7.92 -12.80 15.10
C TRP A 234 -8.73 -13.68 16.04
N LYS A 235 -8.92 -14.95 15.67
CA LYS A 235 -9.58 -15.94 16.53
C LYS A 235 -8.82 -16.13 17.84
N ASP A 236 -7.49 -16.17 17.76
CA ASP A 236 -6.58 -16.31 18.87
C ASP A 236 -5.81 -15.00 19.05
N LYS A 237 -6.13 -14.29 20.14
CA LYS A 237 -5.59 -12.97 20.45
C LYS A 237 -4.14 -13.03 20.95
N GLU A 238 -3.72 -14.17 21.50
CA GLU A 238 -2.33 -14.36 21.97
C GLU A 238 -1.42 -14.58 20.76
N LYS A 239 -1.87 -15.37 19.78
CA LYS A 239 -1.16 -15.52 18.50
C LYS A 239 -1.03 -14.20 17.74
N TYR A 240 -2.03 -13.32 17.82
CA TYR A 240 -1.90 -11.96 17.30
C TYR A 240 -0.75 -11.23 17.99
N ASP A 241 -0.72 -11.23 19.33
CA ASP A 241 0.28 -10.50 20.11
C ASP A 241 1.70 -11.04 19.83
N GLU A 242 1.87 -12.37 19.72
CA GLU A 242 3.13 -13.00 19.34
C GLU A 242 3.60 -12.57 17.94
N ARG A 243 2.70 -12.62 16.95
CA ARG A 243 3.02 -12.22 15.58
C ARG A 243 3.34 -10.73 15.48
N ALA A 244 2.57 -9.88 16.17
CA ALA A 244 2.79 -8.44 16.18
C ALA A 244 4.14 -8.08 16.81
N LYS A 245 4.54 -8.77 17.89
CA LYS A 245 5.89 -8.64 18.47
C LYS A 245 6.97 -9.06 17.48
N LYS A 246 6.80 -10.19 16.79
CA LYS A 246 7.76 -10.66 15.76
C LYS A 246 7.95 -9.63 14.66
N VAL A 247 6.87 -9.05 14.14
CA VAL A 247 6.94 -8.01 13.09
C VAL A 247 7.56 -6.72 13.64
N ALA A 248 7.21 -6.28 14.84
CA ALA A 248 7.84 -5.11 15.45
C ALA A 248 9.35 -5.29 15.63
N GLU A 249 9.78 -6.49 15.99
CA GLU A 249 11.19 -6.87 16.10
C GLU A 249 11.88 -6.92 14.71
N ASP A 250 11.19 -7.35 13.65
CA ASP A 250 11.72 -7.24 12.27
C ASP A 250 12.00 -5.78 11.88
N PHE A 251 11.09 -4.85 12.25
CA PHE A 251 11.30 -3.42 12.06
C PHE A 251 12.55 -2.94 12.79
N ARG A 252 12.70 -3.27 14.07
CA ARG A 252 13.87 -2.89 14.88
C ARG A 252 15.17 -3.39 14.25
N ARG A 253 15.25 -4.69 13.94
CA ARG A 253 16.45 -5.30 13.34
C ARG A 253 16.79 -4.69 11.99
N HIS A 254 15.79 -4.46 11.15
CA HIS A 254 16.03 -3.83 9.85
C HIS A 254 16.52 -2.39 10.02
N PHE A 255 15.90 -1.62 10.92
CA PHE A 255 16.29 -0.24 11.19
C PHE A 255 17.74 -0.16 11.70
N GLU A 256 18.12 -0.97 12.68
CA GLU A 256 19.49 -1.02 13.21
C GLU A 256 20.50 -1.36 12.10
N LYS A 257 20.21 -2.38 11.29
CA LYS A 257 21.08 -2.81 10.20
C LYS A 257 21.23 -1.76 9.09
N ALA A 258 20.12 -1.15 8.67
CA ALA A 258 20.11 -0.23 7.53
C ALA A 258 20.50 1.21 7.91
N TYR A 259 20.14 1.64 9.11
CA TYR A 259 20.13 3.04 9.52
C TYR A 259 20.86 3.34 10.84
N GLY A 260 21.29 2.33 11.61
CA GLY A 260 21.93 2.54 12.92
C GLY A 260 23.17 3.45 12.89
N ASN A 261 23.88 3.49 11.76
CA ASN A 261 25.05 4.36 11.55
C ASN A 261 24.81 5.48 10.53
N LYS A 262 23.55 5.86 10.28
CA LYS A 262 23.18 6.83 9.23
C LYS A 262 22.73 8.19 9.79
N ASN A 263 23.00 8.47 11.07
CA ASN A 263 22.63 9.72 11.76
C ASN A 263 21.18 10.14 11.49
N ILE A 264 20.25 9.17 11.54
CA ILE A 264 18.82 9.47 11.47
C ILE A 264 18.44 10.24 12.73
N ASP A 265 17.60 11.27 12.57
CA ASP A 265 17.09 12.07 13.67
C ASP A 265 16.50 11.18 14.78
N GLU A 266 16.87 11.44 16.04
CA GLU A 266 16.45 10.63 17.18
C GLU A 266 14.93 10.58 17.33
N GLU A 267 14.20 11.66 17.00
CA GLU A 267 12.75 11.66 17.10
C GLU A 267 12.10 10.71 16.09
N ILE A 268 12.73 10.53 14.92
CA ILE A 268 12.30 9.54 13.92
C ILE A 268 12.66 8.13 14.40
N ALA A 269 13.88 7.94 14.92
CA ALA A 269 14.34 6.65 15.40
C ALA A 269 13.48 6.10 16.55
N ARG A 270 13.02 6.96 17.48
CA ARG A 270 12.16 6.57 18.62
C ARG A 270 10.78 6.05 18.20
N GLU A 271 10.32 6.39 17.00
CA GLU A 271 9.06 5.88 16.45
C GLU A 271 9.18 4.44 15.95
N CYS A 272 10.41 3.89 15.84
CA CYS A 272 10.63 2.52 15.37
C CYS A 272 9.89 1.50 16.26
N PRO A 273 9.08 0.60 15.68
CA PRO A 273 8.51 -0.53 16.42
C PRO A 273 9.59 -1.38 17.09
N GLY A 274 9.27 -1.95 18.25
CA GLY A 274 10.21 -2.81 19.00
C GLY A 274 11.29 -2.07 19.80
N VAL A 275 11.40 -0.74 19.66
CA VAL A 275 12.24 0.14 20.49
C VAL A 275 11.50 0.67 21.71
#